data_AF-A0A923EJ10-F1
#
_entry.id   AF-A0A923EJ10-F1
#
_cell.length_a   1.000
_cell.length_b   1.000
_cell.length_c   1.000
_cell.angle_alpha   90.00
_cell.angle_beta   90.00
_cell.angle_gamma   90.00
#
_symmetry.space_group_name_H-M   'P 1'
#
loop_
_entity.id
_entity.type
_entity.pdbx_description
1 polymer ?
#
loop_
_entity_poly.entity_id
_entity_poly.type
_entity_poly.pdbx_seq_one_letter_code
_entity_poly.pdbx_strand_id
1 'polypeptide(L)'
;MRHGALTTLLHNMPNRFANQKLIKQLERRLPATGIVRISPEIDFYDAVLDHRKSMFKVILLERRYLIDRHGNKINAITTGRVRESLEDFGGLIANVNFKGAMACICRKIEAGQCDRVHILPAGKNTIKHELFTVEGAGTLIANNFQEDFCQVRTDEEVAIVYRILEMYKRSGFLKPRTKAYLKKNRNRFYVTAIDGIVVGCVEQKIIDEQTVELGAQPPSGSAVRPAGVRSGEPSGIPAAAGPESGCEDVFQHR
;
A
#
# COMPACT_ATOMS: atom_id res chain seq x y z
N MET A 1 -22.01 7.68 12.87
CA MET A 1 -23.04 7.16 11.94
C MET A 1 -22.55 5.86 11.31
N ARG A 2 -23.22 4.72 11.54
CA ARG A 2 -22.94 3.47 10.82
C ARG A 2 -23.48 3.63 9.39
N HIS A 3 -22.59 3.75 8.41
CA HIS A 3 -22.95 3.93 7.00
C HIS A 3 -23.42 2.60 6.39
N GLY A 4 -24.54 2.03 6.85
CA GLY A 4 -25.26 0.93 6.16
C GLY A 4 -24.45 -0.28 5.66
N ALA A 5 -23.20 -0.44 6.12
CA ALA A 5 -22.24 -1.34 5.49
C ALA A 5 -22.56 -2.77 5.94
N LEU A 6 -23.05 -3.57 5.00
CA LEU A 6 -23.33 -4.98 5.22
C LEU A 6 -21.99 -5.73 5.20
N THR A 7 -21.50 -6.09 6.38
CA THR A 7 -20.30 -6.91 6.52
C THR A 7 -20.65 -8.39 6.47
N THR A 8 -19.80 -9.20 5.83
CA THR A 8 -19.93 -10.65 5.81
C THR A 8 -18.58 -11.28 6.12
N LEU A 9 -18.56 -12.24 7.04
CA LEU A 9 -17.41 -13.06 7.37
C LEU A 9 -17.62 -14.45 6.73
N LEU A 10 -16.85 -14.72 5.69
CA LEU A 10 -16.83 -16.00 5.01
C LEU A 10 -15.72 -16.88 5.62
N HIS A 11 -16.00 -18.14 5.93
CA HIS A 11 -14.99 -19.05 6.50
C HIS A 11 -15.17 -20.49 6.03
N ASN A 12 -14.09 -21.26 5.97
CA ASN A 12 -14.10 -22.70 5.70
C ASN A 12 -13.81 -23.54 6.97
N MET A 13 -13.81 -22.92 8.15
CA MET A 13 -13.55 -23.64 9.41
C MET A 13 -14.44 -24.90 9.54
N PRO A 14 -13.87 -26.07 9.89
CA PRO A 14 -14.65 -27.30 10.10
C PRO A 14 -15.70 -27.15 11.19
N ASN A 15 -16.82 -27.86 11.07
CA ASN A 15 -17.88 -27.86 12.08
C ASN A 15 -17.54 -28.78 13.27
N ARG A 16 -16.47 -28.44 14.00
CA ARG A 16 -16.05 -29.12 15.25
C ARG A 16 -16.44 -28.29 16.47
N PHE A 17 -16.58 -28.94 17.61
CA PHE A 17 -17.03 -28.31 18.87
C PHE A 17 -16.23 -27.04 19.23
N ALA A 18 -14.90 -27.06 19.09
CA ALA A 18 -14.04 -25.90 19.35
C ALA A 18 -14.38 -24.69 18.45
N ASN A 19 -14.72 -24.94 17.19
CA ASN A 19 -15.06 -23.88 16.24
C ASN A 19 -16.50 -23.38 16.47
N GLN A 20 -17.43 -24.24 16.89
CA GLN A 20 -18.80 -23.82 17.23
C GLN A 20 -18.84 -22.76 18.33
N LYS A 21 -18.01 -22.93 19.39
CA LYS A 21 -17.88 -21.93 20.46
C LYS A 21 -17.38 -20.59 19.91
N LEU A 22 -16.39 -20.61 19.03
CA LEU A 22 -15.85 -19.43 18.38
C LEU A 22 -16.90 -18.73 17.50
N ILE A 23 -17.63 -19.47 16.67
CA ILE A 23 -18.70 -18.94 15.81
C ILE A 23 -19.79 -18.27 16.64
N LYS A 24 -20.30 -18.94 17.69
CA LYS A 24 -21.29 -18.34 18.61
C LYS A 24 -20.77 -17.05 19.26
N GLN A 25 -19.49 -17.02 19.62
CA GLN A 25 -18.88 -15.81 20.15
C GLN A 25 -18.79 -14.69 19.11
N LEU A 26 -18.48 -15.02 17.85
CA LEU A 26 -18.45 -14.06 16.75
C LEU A 26 -19.84 -13.50 16.45
N GLU A 27 -20.86 -14.36 16.34
CA GLU A 27 -22.26 -13.96 16.14
C GLU A 27 -22.72 -12.98 17.22
N ARG A 28 -22.41 -13.26 18.48
CA ARG A 28 -22.73 -12.38 19.61
C ARG A 28 -21.99 -11.04 19.56
N ARG A 29 -20.72 -11.04 19.14
CA ARG A 29 -19.89 -9.82 19.10
C ARG A 29 -20.10 -8.99 17.84
N LEU A 30 -20.59 -9.60 16.77
CA LEU A 30 -20.77 -9.01 15.44
C LEU A 30 -22.21 -9.22 14.95
N PRO A 31 -23.24 -8.73 15.68
CA PRO A 31 -24.64 -9.04 15.37
C PRO A 31 -25.13 -8.50 14.02
N ALA A 32 -24.41 -7.53 13.45
CA ALA A 32 -24.70 -6.95 12.13
C ALA A 32 -23.88 -7.58 10.99
N THR A 33 -23.03 -8.58 11.28
CA THR A 33 -22.18 -9.25 10.29
C THR A 33 -22.79 -10.61 9.95
N GLY A 34 -23.05 -10.87 8.68
CA GLY A 34 -23.42 -12.21 8.22
C GLY A 34 -22.23 -13.15 8.37
N ILE A 35 -22.38 -14.27 9.07
CA ILE A 35 -21.33 -15.29 9.18
C ILE A 35 -21.74 -16.47 8.31
N VAL A 36 -20.94 -16.74 7.28
CA VAL A 36 -21.27 -17.72 6.24
C VAL A 36 -20.15 -18.74 6.14
N ARG A 37 -20.51 -20.02 6.30
CA ARG A 37 -19.58 -21.13 6.10
C ARG A 37 -19.57 -21.53 4.63
N ILE A 38 -18.38 -21.55 4.03
CA ILE A 38 -18.14 -22.09 2.69
C ILE A 38 -17.81 -23.59 2.83
N SER A 39 -18.40 -24.41 1.95
CA SER A 39 -18.13 -25.85 1.91
C SER A 39 -16.66 -26.10 1.59
N PRO A 40 -15.99 -27.05 2.26
CA PRO A 40 -14.61 -27.43 1.91
C PRO A 40 -14.52 -28.16 0.55
N GLU A 41 -15.66 -28.53 -0.05
CA GLU A 41 -15.72 -29.24 -1.34
C GLU A 41 -15.57 -28.31 -2.56
N ILE A 42 -15.65 -27.00 -2.35
CA ILE A 42 -15.48 -25.99 -3.42
C ILE A 42 -14.25 -25.15 -3.14
N ASP A 43 -13.69 -24.51 -4.20
CA ASP A 43 -12.59 -23.58 -4.01
C ASP A 43 -13.04 -22.38 -3.16
N PHE A 44 -12.33 -22.14 -2.08
CA PHE A 44 -12.69 -21.12 -1.11
C PHE A 44 -12.56 -19.70 -1.68
N TYR A 45 -11.53 -19.43 -2.48
CA TYR A 45 -11.31 -18.09 -3.02
C TYR A 45 -12.33 -17.75 -4.08
N ASP A 46 -12.62 -18.69 -4.98
CA ASP A 46 -13.66 -18.49 -5.99
C ASP A 46 -15.02 -18.26 -5.32
N ALA A 47 -15.38 -19.09 -4.33
CA ALA A 47 -16.63 -18.91 -3.58
C ALA A 47 -16.70 -17.56 -2.83
N VAL A 48 -15.58 -17.05 -2.32
CA VAL A 48 -15.52 -15.71 -1.69
C VAL A 48 -15.65 -14.61 -2.74
N LEU A 49 -14.91 -14.71 -3.84
CA LEU A 49 -14.85 -13.69 -4.89
C LEU A 49 -16.14 -13.62 -5.73
N ASP A 50 -16.94 -14.69 -5.73
CA ASP A 50 -18.25 -14.78 -6.38
C ASP A 50 -19.43 -14.63 -5.40
N HIS A 51 -19.16 -14.41 -4.10
CA HIS A 51 -20.21 -14.32 -3.09
C HIS A 51 -21.25 -13.22 -3.39
N ARG A 52 -20.83 -12.12 -4.02
CA ARG A 52 -21.71 -11.04 -4.49
C ARG A 52 -21.27 -10.54 -5.86
N LYS A 53 -22.24 -10.06 -6.64
CA LYS A 53 -22.00 -9.49 -8.00
C LYS A 53 -21.05 -8.30 -7.99
N SER A 54 -21.09 -7.49 -6.94
CA SER A 54 -20.21 -6.33 -6.75
C SER A 54 -19.81 -6.22 -5.29
N MET A 55 -18.53 -5.96 -5.04
CA MET A 55 -17.96 -5.84 -3.69
C MET A 55 -17.01 -4.64 -3.60
N PHE A 56 -17.31 -3.72 -2.69
CA PHE A 56 -16.47 -2.54 -2.49
C PHE A 56 -15.11 -2.88 -1.84
N LYS A 57 -15.08 -3.82 -0.90
CA LYS A 57 -13.85 -4.18 -0.18
C LYS A 57 -13.87 -5.64 0.22
N VAL A 58 -12.84 -6.37 -0.17
CA VAL A 58 -12.60 -7.75 0.29
C VAL A 58 -11.34 -7.76 1.14
N ILE A 59 -11.37 -8.46 2.27
CA ILE A 59 -10.20 -8.67 3.13
C ILE A 59 -9.98 -10.19 3.25
N LEU A 60 -8.84 -10.65 2.74
CA LEU A 60 -8.40 -12.03 2.85
C LEU A 60 -7.40 -12.15 3.99
N LEU A 61 -7.67 -13.05 4.94
CA LEU A 61 -6.77 -13.36 6.03
C LEU A 61 -5.90 -14.55 5.64
N GLU A 62 -4.66 -14.25 5.29
CA GLU A 62 -3.66 -15.21 4.83
C GLU A 62 -2.55 -15.44 5.84
N ARG A 63 -1.67 -16.41 5.56
CA ARG A 63 -0.48 -16.63 6.40
C ARG A 63 0.52 -15.48 6.32
N ARG A 64 0.62 -14.83 5.16
CA ARG A 64 1.58 -13.75 4.86
C ARG A 64 0.94 -12.71 3.94
N TYR A 65 1.43 -11.48 4.02
CA TYR A 65 1.22 -10.44 3.02
C TYR A 65 2.12 -10.68 1.79
N LEU A 66 1.91 -9.91 0.71
CA LEU A 66 2.80 -9.97 -0.45
C LEU A 66 4.10 -9.22 -0.15
N ILE A 67 5.21 -9.77 -0.64
CA ILE A 67 6.53 -9.15 -0.53
C ILE A 67 7.18 -9.04 -1.90
N ASP A 68 8.02 -8.03 -2.09
CA ASP A 68 8.78 -7.83 -3.31
C ASP A 68 9.93 -8.85 -3.43
N ARG A 69 10.66 -8.80 -4.55
CA ARG A 69 11.86 -9.61 -4.79
C ARG A 69 12.99 -9.42 -3.78
N HIS A 70 12.97 -8.33 -3.02
CA HIS A 70 13.94 -8.03 -1.96
C HIS A 70 13.45 -8.49 -0.57
N GLY A 71 12.26 -9.07 -0.49
CA GLY A 71 11.65 -9.56 0.74
C GLY A 71 10.89 -8.49 1.54
N ASN A 72 10.70 -7.28 1.00
CA ASN A 72 10.00 -6.20 1.68
C ASN A 72 8.49 -6.30 1.48
N LYS A 73 7.71 -5.96 2.51
CA LYS A 73 6.24 -5.88 2.43
C LYS A 73 5.84 -4.89 1.32
N ILE A 74 4.95 -5.35 0.43
CA ILE A 74 4.26 -4.49 -0.53
C ILE A 74 3.00 -3.95 0.13
N ASN A 75 2.92 -2.64 0.36
CA ASN A 75 1.73 -2.01 0.97
C ASN A 75 0.57 -1.89 -0.03
N ALA A 76 0.86 -1.51 -1.27
CA ALA A 76 -0.14 -1.33 -2.32
C ALA A 76 0.42 -1.76 -3.68
N ILE A 77 -0.42 -2.37 -4.52
CA ILE A 77 -0.06 -2.85 -5.85
C ILE A 77 -1.26 -2.81 -6.80
N THR A 78 -1.02 -2.52 -8.08
CA THR A 78 -2.05 -2.57 -9.12
C THR A 78 -2.14 -3.97 -9.73
N THR A 79 -3.27 -4.28 -10.34
CA THR A 79 -3.47 -5.57 -11.03
C THR A 79 -2.42 -5.82 -12.12
N GLY A 80 -2.01 -4.79 -12.87
CA GLY A 80 -0.94 -4.89 -13.86
C GLY A 80 0.38 -5.34 -13.25
N ARG A 81 0.81 -4.70 -12.15
CA ARG A 81 2.04 -5.10 -11.43
C ARG A 81 1.93 -6.49 -10.79
N VAL A 82 0.75 -6.87 -10.29
CA VAL A 82 0.53 -8.23 -9.79
C VAL A 82 0.77 -9.26 -10.90
N ARG A 83 0.33 -8.99 -12.13
CA ARG A 83 0.52 -9.87 -13.30
C ARG A 83 1.96 -9.96 -13.75
N GLU A 84 2.69 -8.84 -13.72
CA GLU A 84 4.12 -8.80 -14.04
C GLU A 84 4.95 -9.58 -13.02
N SER A 85 4.63 -9.47 -11.73
CA SER A 85 5.37 -10.11 -10.64
C SER A 85 4.77 -11.47 -10.22
N LEU A 86 3.79 -12.00 -10.95
CA LEU A 86 3.06 -13.23 -10.60
C LEU A 86 3.95 -14.49 -10.64
N GLU A 87 5.05 -14.44 -11.38
CA GLU A 87 6.10 -15.45 -11.39
C GLU A 87 7.05 -15.31 -10.18
N ASP A 88 7.40 -14.07 -9.81
CA ASP A 88 8.26 -13.76 -8.66
C ASP A 88 7.59 -14.07 -7.31
N PHE A 89 6.27 -13.89 -7.19
CA PHE A 89 5.51 -14.25 -5.99
C PHE A 89 5.41 -15.77 -5.78
N GLY A 90 5.77 -16.57 -6.78
CA GLY A 90 5.68 -18.04 -6.75
C GLY A 90 6.47 -18.70 -5.62
N GLY A 91 7.52 -18.05 -5.10
CA GLY A 91 8.31 -18.55 -3.97
C GLY A 91 7.76 -18.21 -2.58
N LEU A 92 6.77 -17.32 -2.50
CA LEU A 92 6.39 -16.65 -1.23
C LEU A 92 4.92 -16.85 -0.85
N ILE A 93 4.14 -17.37 -1.81
CA ILE A 93 2.77 -17.81 -1.63
C ILE A 93 2.81 -19.27 -1.16
N ALA A 94 2.54 -19.50 0.12
CA ALA A 94 2.59 -20.84 0.73
C ALA A 94 1.51 -21.83 0.22
N ASN A 95 0.70 -21.47 -0.78
CA ASN A 95 -0.42 -22.26 -1.27
C ASN A 95 -0.57 -22.13 -2.80
N VAL A 96 -0.47 -23.24 -3.52
CA VAL A 96 -0.60 -23.32 -4.98
C VAL A 96 -1.95 -22.75 -5.48
N ASN A 97 -3.02 -22.88 -4.68
CA ASN A 97 -4.34 -22.34 -5.02
C ASN A 97 -4.39 -20.80 -4.99
N PHE A 98 -3.48 -20.15 -4.28
CA PHE A 98 -3.52 -18.70 -4.15
C PHE A 98 -3.00 -17.97 -5.40
N LYS A 99 -2.23 -18.65 -6.27
CA LYS A 99 -1.91 -18.11 -7.62
C LYS A 99 -3.17 -17.98 -8.47
N GLY A 100 -4.03 -19.00 -8.43
CA GLY A 100 -5.34 -18.99 -9.10
C GLY A 100 -6.25 -17.90 -8.53
N ALA A 101 -6.30 -17.79 -7.20
CA ALA A 101 -7.00 -16.72 -6.50
C ALA A 101 -6.49 -15.33 -6.93
N MET A 102 -5.17 -15.16 -7.10
CA MET A 102 -4.61 -13.88 -7.53
C MET A 102 -5.02 -13.49 -8.94
N ALA A 103 -5.00 -14.44 -9.86
CA ALA A 103 -5.50 -14.20 -11.21
C ALA A 103 -7.00 -13.84 -11.19
N CYS A 104 -7.78 -14.48 -10.32
CA CYS A 104 -9.20 -14.18 -10.12
C CYS A 104 -9.42 -12.77 -9.57
N ILE A 105 -8.69 -12.39 -8.51
CA ILE A 105 -8.71 -11.05 -7.93
C ILE A 105 -8.43 -9.98 -9.00
N CYS A 106 -7.38 -10.17 -9.81
CA CYS A 106 -7.04 -9.22 -10.87
C CYS A 106 -8.20 -9.06 -11.86
N ARG A 107 -8.77 -10.17 -12.35
CA ARG A 107 -9.93 -10.13 -13.27
C ARG A 107 -11.13 -9.42 -12.66
N LYS A 108 -11.44 -9.67 -11.39
CA LYS A 108 -12.58 -9.05 -10.69
C LYS A 108 -12.41 -7.53 -10.54
N ILE A 109 -11.19 -7.09 -10.23
CA ILE A 109 -10.87 -5.66 -10.13
C ILE A 109 -10.91 -4.98 -11.50
N GLU A 110 -10.28 -5.60 -12.51
CA GLU A 110 -10.29 -5.11 -13.88
C GLU A 110 -11.71 -5.01 -14.48
N ALA A 111 -12.60 -5.95 -14.11
CA ALA A 111 -13.99 -5.95 -14.53
C ALA A 111 -14.90 -5.00 -13.71
N GLY A 112 -14.37 -4.27 -12.72
CA GLY A 112 -15.14 -3.40 -11.83
C GLY A 112 -16.13 -4.14 -10.92
N GLN A 113 -15.95 -5.46 -10.75
CA GLN A 113 -16.76 -6.29 -9.85
C GLN A 113 -16.24 -6.23 -8.40
N CYS A 114 -14.98 -5.85 -8.22
CA CYS A 114 -14.40 -5.61 -6.91
C CYS A 114 -13.52 -4.36 -6.94
N ASP A 115 -13.76 -3.38 -6.08
CA ASP A 115 -12.97 -2.13 -6.13
C ASP A 115 -11.56 -2.35 -5.59
N ARG A 116 -11.44 -3.12 -4.50
CA ARG A 116 -10.16 -3.38 -3.83
C ARG A 116 -10.16 -4.65 -3.00
N VAL A 117 -9.01 -5.31 -2.96
CA VAL A 117 -8.76 -6.51 -2.16
C VAL A 117 -7.56 -6.27 -1.25
N HIS A 118 -7.71 -6.55 0.04
CA HIS A 118 -6.61 -6.50 1.02
C HIS A 118 -6.19 -7.93 1.40
N ILE A 119 -4.90 -8.22 1.36
CA ILE A 119 -4.31 -9.50 1.81
C ILE A 119 -3.56 -9.23 3.10
N LEU A 120 -4.06 -9.76 4.21
CA LEU A 120 -3.54 -9.48 5.54
C LEU A 120 -3.04 -10.75 6.21
N PRO A 121 -1.92 -10.70 6.96
CA PRO A 121 -1.52 -11.82 7.79
C PRO A 121 -2.52 -12.03 8.94
N ALA A 122 -2.98 -13.26 9.14
CA ALA A 122 -3.86 -13.61 10.24
C ALA A 122 -3.16 -13.32 11.58
N GLY A 123 -3.65 -12.33 12.31
CA GLY A 123 -3.00 -11.85 13.52
C GLY A 123 -3.88 -10.94 14.37
N LYS A 124 -3.45 -10.72 15.62
CA LYS A 124 -4.15 -9.83 16.54
C LYS A 124 -4.07 -8.40 16.03
N ASN A 125 -5.21 -7.72 15.99
CA ASN A 125 -5.35 -6.31 15.55
C ASN A 125 -5.01 -6.04 14.08
N THR A 126 -4.68 -7.03 13.24
CA THR A 126 -4.29 -6.80 11.84
C THR A 126 -5.36 -6.03 11.06
N ILE A 127 -6.63 -6.43 11.17
CA ILE A 127 -7.75 -5.74 10.49
C ILE A 127 -7.90 -4.30 10.99
N LYS A 128 -7.78 -4.08 12.31
CA LYS A 128 -7.84 -2.73 12.89
C LYS A 128 -6.70 -1.87 12.36
N HIS A 129 -5.49 -2.42 12.32
CA HIS A 129 -4.32 -1.71 11.83
C HIS A 129 -4.51 -1.35 10.35
N GLU A 130 -4.93 -2.30 9.52
CA GLU A 130 -5.21 -2.06 8.09
C GLU A 130 -6.23 -0.94 7.85
N LEU A 131 -7.31 -0.90 8.63
CA LEU A 131 -8.40 0.05 8.40
C LEU A 131 -8.12 1.46 8.95
N PHE A 132 -7.20 1.59 9.89
CA PHE A 132 -7.03 2.84 10.67
C PHE A 132 -5.60 3.38 10.66
N THR A 133 -4.69 2.81 9.86
CA THR A 133 -3.35 3.37 9.66
C THR A 133 -3.04 3.52 8.18
N VAL A 134 -2.12 4.45 7.90
CA VAL A 134 -1.59 4.70 6.56
C VAL A 134 -0.72 3.54 6.06
N GLU A 135 0.07 2.94 6.95
CA GLU A 135 1.00 1.88 6.58
C GLU A 135 0.30 0.56 6.26
N GLY A 136 -0.85 0.31 6.90
CA GLY A 136 -1.53 -0.97 6.86
C GLY A 136 -0.71 -2.11 7.46
N ALA A 137 -1.37 -3.26 7.64
CA ALA A 137 -0.72 -4.47 8.13
C ALA A 137 -0.51 -5.53 7.02
N GLY A 138 -1.00 -5.28 5.80
CA GLY A 138 -0.76 -6.17 4.67
C GLY A 138 -0.66 -5.46 3.33
N THR A 139 -1.19 -6.10 2.29
CA THR A 139 -1.09 -5.62 0.91
C THR A 139 -2.46 -5.28 0.35
N LEU A 140 -2.60 -4.08 -0.19
CA LEU A 140 -3.77 -3.60 -0.90
C LEU A 140 -3.60 -3.77 -2.41
N ILE A 141 -4.57 -4.41 -3.06
CA ILE A 141 -4.66 -4.55 -4.51
C ILE A 141 -5.86 -3.75 -5.00
N ALA A 142 -5.61 -2.74 -5.82
CA ALA A 142 -6.65 -1.95 -6.47
C ALA A 142 -6.11 -1.27 -7.73
N ASN A 143 -7.00 -0.83 -8.61
CA ASN A 143 -6.66 0.01 -9.77
C ASN A 143 -7.19 1.44 -9.63
N ASN A 144 -8.09 1.68 -8.68
CA ASN A 144 -8.82 2.94 -8.53
C ASN A 144 -8.20 3.88 -7.49
N PHE A 145 -6.88 3.82 -7.29
CA PHE A 145 -6.19 4.80 -6.45
C PHE A 145 -6.23 6.15 -7.14
N GLN A 146 -6.75 7.16 -6.46
CA GLN A 146 -6.46 8.54 -6.82
C GLN A 146 -5.21 8.97 -6.07
N GLU A 147 -4.10 9.07 -6.79
CA GLU A 147 -2.86 9.62 -6.26
C GLU A 147 -2.79 11.11 -6.58
N ASP A 148 -2.76 11.92 -5.54
CA ASP A 148 -2.54 13.36 -5.63
C ASP A 148 -1.16 13.71 -5.09
N PHE A 149 -0.34 14.37 -5.91
CA PHE A 149 0.91 14.97 -5.46
C PHE A 149 0.73 16.48 -5.37
N CYS A 150 0.61 16.98 -4.14
CA CYS A 150 0.22 18.37 -3.89
C CYS A 150 1.21 19.07 -2.95
N GLN A 151 1.46 20.35 -3.23
CA GLN A 151 2.20 21.22 -2.32
C GLN A 151 1.38 21.45 -1.04
N VAL A 152 2.03 21.50 0.12
CA VAL A 152 1.39 21.73 1.42
C VAL A 152 0.84 23.15 1.53
N ARG A 153 -0.48 23.28 1.74
CA ARG A 153 -1.24 24.53 1.73
C ARG A 153 -1.86 24.88 3.09
N THR A 154 -2.28 23.90 3.89
CA THR A 154 -3.02 24.14 5.14
C THR A 154 -2.23 23.78 6.41
N ASP A 155 -2.55 24.44 7.53
CA ASP A 155 -1.87 24.16 8.80
C ASP A 155 -2.16 22.73 9.31
N GLU A 156 -3.26 22.13 8.86
CA GLU A 156 -3.60 20.72 9.08
C GLU A 156 -2.65 19.78 8.34
N GLU A 157 -2.36 20.06 7.06
CA GLU A 157 -1.36 19.31 6.28
C GLU A 157 0.03 19.43 6.88
N VAL A 158 0.43 20.61 7.38
CA VAL A 158 1.69 20.78 8.13
C VAL A 158 1.72 19.88 9.37
N ALA A 159 0.60 19.75 10.09
CA ALA A 159 0.52 18.84 11.22
C ALA A 159 0.58 17.36 10.81
N ILE A 160 0.01 17.00 9.64
CA ILE A 160 0.12 15.65 9.08
C ILE A 160 1.58 15.33 8.72
N VAL A 161 2.24 16.20 7.96
CA VAL A 161 3.67 16.06 7.59
C VAL A 161 4.53 15.93 8.84
N TYR A 162 4.29 16.76 9.86
CA TYR A 162 5.02 16.66 11.12
C TYR A 162 4.88 15.28 11.78
N ARG A 163 3.66 14.72 11.81
CA ARG A 163 3.43 13.38 12.37
C ARG A 163 4.15 12.30 11.58
N ILE A 164 4.12 12.37 10.25
CA ILE A 164 4.84 11.44 9.37
C ILE A 164 6.35 11.50 9.67
N LEU A 165 6.92 12.70 9.71
CA LEU A 165 8.35 12.87 9.98
C LEU A 165 8.76 12.42 11.39
N GLU A 166 7.94 12.67 12.41
CA GLU A 166 8.23 12.19 13.77
C GLU A 166 8.15 10.66 13.87
N MET A 167 7.26 10.00 13.11
CA MET A 167 7.24 8.54 13.02
C MET A 167 8.58 7.99 12.49
N TYR A 168 9.10 8.56 11.38
CA TYR A 168 10.36 8.12 10.77
C TYR A 168 11.61 8.58 11.51
N LYS A 169 11.56 9.69 12.25
CA LYS A 169 12.64 10.11 13.14
C LYS A 169 12.93 9.07 14.22
N ARG A 170 11.89 8.42 14.75
CA ARG A 170 12.06 7.33 15.74
C ARG A 170 12.82 6.12 15.18
N SER A 171 12.85 5.95 13.86
CA SER A 171 13.64 4.92 13.18
C SER A 171 15.07 5.36 12.80
N GLY A 172 15.48 6.61 13.10
CA GLY A 172 16.85 7.09 12.90
C GLY A 172 17.21 7.52 11.48
N PHE A 173 16.31 7.38 10.50
CA PHE A 173 16.61 7.64 9.09
C PHE A 173 16.54 9.12 8.66
N LEU A 174 15.99 10.01 9.50
CA LEU A 174 15.71 11.39 9.10
C LEU A 174 16.30 12.41 10.07
N LYS A 175 16.95 13.43 9.52
CA LYS A 175 17.31 14.64 10.28
C LYS A 175 16.01 15.32 10.78
N PRO A 176 15.88 15.64 12.08
CA PRO A 176 14.64 16.16 12.64
C PRO A 176 14.17 17.47 12.00
N ARG A 177 12.85 17.62 11.79
CA ARG A 177 12.20 18.88 11.41
C ARG A 177 11.23 19.29 12.51
N THR A 178 11.32 20.53 12.98
CA THR A 178 10.35 21.05 13.96
C THR A 178 9.06 21.48 13.26
N LYS A 179 7.94 21.47 13.98
CA LYS A 179 6.66 21.98 13.43
C LYS A 179 6.76 23.45 12.98
N ALA A 180 7.52 24.27 13.71
CA ALA A 180 7.79 25.67 13.33
C ALA A 180 8.56 25.76 12.01
N TYR A 181 9.55 24.89 11.79
CA TYR A 181 10.28 24.81 10.53
C TYR A 181 9.36 24.44 9.36
N LEU A 182 8.50 23.43 9.54
CA LEU A 182 7.55 23.01 8.51
C LEU A 182 6.57 24.13 8.16
N LYS A 183 6.05 24.86 9.16
CA LYS A 183 5.16 25.99 8.94
C LYS A 183 5.83 27.11 8.15
N LYS A 184 7.09 27.45 8.50
CA LYS A 184 7.87 28.49 7.81
C LYS A 184 8.21 28.12 6.36
N ASN A 185 8.49 26.85 6.10
CA ASN A 185 8.95 26.36 4.79
C ASN A 185 7.87 25.56 4.06
N ARG A 186 6.58 25.78 4.35
CA ARG A 186 5.48 24.94 3.86
C ARG A 186 5.48 24.74 2.34
N ASN A 187 5.86 25.78 1.60
CA ASN A 187 5.94 25.80 0.15
C ASN A 187 7.05 24.90 -0.42
N ARG A 188 7.94 24.39 0.43
CA ARG A 188 8.97 23.42 0.05
C ARG A 188 8.51 21.99 0.30
N PHE A 189 7.38 21.78 0.96
CA PHE A 189 6.88 20.45 1.25
C PHE A 189 5.77 20.07 0.27
N TYR A 190 5.86 18.84 -0.20
CA TYR A 190 4.83 18.19 -0.99
C TYR A 190 4.37 16.94 -0.25
N VAL A 191 3.09 16.63 -0.42
CA VAL A 191 2.46 15.43 0.11
C VAL A 191 1.96 14.58 -1.03
N THR A 192 2.15 13.27 -0.89
CA THR A 192 1.43 12.29 -1.69
C THR A 192 0.19 11.88 -0.90
N ALA A 193 -0.98 12.03 -1.48
CA ALA A 193 -2.23 11.52 -0.93
C ALA A 193 -2.77 10.41 -1.83
N ILE A 194 -3.28 9.34 -1.21
CA ILE A 194 -3.99 8.26 -1.89
C ILE A 194 -5.42 8.24 -1.36
N ASP A 195 -6.40 8.39 -2.25
CA ASP A 195 -7.82 8.51 -1.92
C ASP A 195 -8.07 9.60 -0.84
N GLY A 196 -7.37 10.74 -0.95
CA GLY A 196 -7.45 11.87 -0.02
C GLY A 196 -6.72 11.68 1.32
N ILE A 197 -6.07 10.54 1.54
CA ILE A 197 -5.27 10.27 2.74
C ILE A 197 -3.80 10.55 2.42
N VAL A 198 -3.18 11.50 3.12
CA VAL A 198 -1.75 11.78 2.99
C VAL A 198 -0.94 10.58 3.49
N VAL A 199 -0.20 9.95 2.58
CA VAL A 199 0.59 8.74 2.84
C VAL A 199 2.09 8.98 2.92
N GLY A 200 2.56 10.11 2.38
CA GLY A 200 3.97 10.44 2.34
C GLY A 200 4.19 11.94 2.19
N CYS A 201 5.42 12.37 2.42
CA CYS A 201 5.85 13.73 2.19
C CYS A 201 7.28 13.77 1.68
N VAL A 202 7.62 14.85 0.96
CA VAL A 202 8.98 15.17 0.53
C VAL A 202 9.23 16.66 0.71
N GLU A 203 10.46 17.01 1.08
CA GLU A 203 10.96 18.37 1.13
C GLU A 203 11.79 18.64 -0.13
N GLN A 204 11.40 19.61 -0.95
CA GLN A 204 12.18 20.09 -2.08
C GLN A 204 13.02 21.29 -1.65
N LYS A 205 14.35 21.14 -1.66
CA LYS A 205 15.27 22.26 -1.46
C LYS A 205 15.91 22.62 -2.77
N ILE A 206 15.71 23.86 -3.19
CA ILE A 206 16.37 24.41 -4.39
C ILE A 206 17.82 24.71 -4.01
N ILE A 207 18.75 24.10 -4.74
CA ILE A 207 20.19 24.39 -4.62
C ILE A 207 20.55 25.49 -5.62
N ASP A 208 20.16 25.30 -6.88
CA ASP A 208 20.33 26.26 -7.97
C ASP A 208 19.22 26.08 -9.03
N GLU A 209 19.35 26.76 -10.18
CA GLU A 209 18.34 26.75 -11.25
C GLU A 209 18.12 25.37 -11.88
N GLN A 210 19.09 24.46 -11.80
CA GLN A 210 19.04 23.14 -12.41
C GLN A 210 19.01 22.00 -11.38
N THR A 211 19.26 22.31 -10.10
CA THR A 211 19.50 21.30 -9.06
C THR A 211 18.56 21.48 -7.87
N VAL A 212 17.93 20.37 -7.48
CA VAL A 212 17.10 20.28 -6.28
C VAL A 212 17.54 19.10 -5.42
N GLU A 213 17.65 19.30 -4.11
CA GLU A 213 17.80 18.24 -3.13
C GLU A 213 16.40 17.80 -2.66
N LEU A 214 16.14 16.49 -2.74
CA LEU A 214 14.96 15.89 -2.13
C LEU A 214 15.32 15.45 -0.70
N GLY A 215 14.79 16.17 0.27
CA GLY A 215 14.88 15.84 1.69
C GLY A 215 13.64 15.11 2.18
N ALA A 216 13.76 14.46 3.33
CA ALA A 216 12.63 13.93 4.10
C ALA A 216 11.77 12.87 3.36
N GLN A 217 12.36 12.13 2.42
CA GLN A 217 11.71 11.03 1.71
C GLN A 217 11.73 9.76 2.58
N PRO A 218 10.58 9.21 2.99
CA PRO A 218 10.55 7.87 3.54
C PRO A 218 10.91 6.84 2.44
N PRO A 219 11.50 5.69 2.77
CA PRO A 219 11.76 4.64 1.79
C PRO A 219 10.42 4.18 1.19
N SER A 220 10.11 4.66 0.00
CA SER A 220 8.92 4.29 -0.75
C SER A 220 9.17 2.94 -1.40
N GLY A 221 8.46 1.89 -0.94
CA GLY A 221 8.40 0.56 -1.57
C GLY A 221 7.74 0.54 -2.96
N SER A 222 7.51 1.69 -3.57
CA SER A 222 7.20 1.86 -4.97
C SER A 222 7.93 3.09 -5.46
N ALA A 223 8.85 2.94 -6.40
CA ALA A 223 9.56 4.05 -7.02
C ALA A 223 8.55 5.06 -7.59
N VAL A 224 8.37 6.20 -6.92
CA VAL A 224 7.71 7.37 -7.47
C VAL A 224 8.81 8.23 -8.06
N ARG A 225 8.98 8.17 -9.38
CA ARG A 225 9.71 9.23 -10.10
C ARG A 225 8.78 10.45 -10.13
N PRO A 226 9.18 11.62 -9.62
CA PRO A 226 8.39 12.82 -9.80
C PRO A 226 8.32 13.14 -11.31
N ALA A 227 7.16 12.96 -11.90
CA ALA A 227 6.87 13.46 -13.24
C ALA A 227 6.64 14.98 -13.11
N GLY A 228 7.57 15.81 -13.61
CA GLY A 228 7.32 17.25 -13.60
C GLY A 228 8.46 18.23 -13.79
N VAL A 229 9.71 17.83 -13.98
CA VAL A 229 10.75 18.77 -14.42
C VAL A 229 10.94 18.61 -15.93
N ARG A 230 10.13 19.32 -16.72
CA ARG A 230 10.46 19.59 -18.12
C ARG A 230 11.54 20.67 -18.12
N SER A 231 12.80 20.26 -18.23
CA SER A 231 13.85 21.16 -18.70
C SER A 231 13.50 21.54 -20.14
N GLY A 232 13.29 22.83 -20.40
CA GLY A 232 13.21 23.32 -21.78
C GLY A 232 14.55 23.09 -22.46
N GLU A 233 14.57 22.26 -23.49
CA GLU A 233 15.72 22.17 -24.40
C GLU A 233 15.70 23.38 -25.35
N PRO A 234 16.82 24.10 -25.53
CA PRO A 234 17.10 24.78 -26.78
C PRO A 234 17.77 23.79 -27.75
N SER A 235 17.35 23.92 -29.00
CA SER A 235 17.82 23.26 -30.22
C SER A 235 19.34 23.14 -30.39
N GLY A 236 19.81 21.99 -30.91
CA GLY A 236 20.88 21.95 -31.91
C GLY A 236 22.06 20.95 -31.74
N ILE A 237 21.94 19.79 -32.42
CA ILE A 237 22.98 19.00 -33.16
C ILE A 237 24.12 18.27 -32.34
N PRO A 238 24.83 17.24 -32.88
CA PRO A 238 24.53 15.82 -32.66
C PRO A 238 25.69 14.94 -32.09
N ALA A 239 25.30 13.75 -31.60
CA ALA A 239 26.00 12.44 -31.51
C ALA A 239 27.54 12.33 -31.41
N ALA A 240 28.03 11.57 -30.40
CA ALA A 240 29.03 10.49 -30.56
C ALA A 240 29.36 9.71 -29.25
N ALA A 241 29.45 8.38 -29.39
CA ALA A 241 30.37 7.40 -28.77
C ALA A 241 30.49 7.22 -27.23
N GLY A 242 30.39 5.96 -26.77
CA GLY A 242 30.85 5.49 -25.43
C GLY A 242 32.37 5.27 -25.36
N PRO A 243 32.95 4.43 -24.47
CA PRO A 243 32.39 3.70 -23.32
C PRO A 243 33.21 3.88 -21.99
N GLU A 244 32.81 3.16 -20.94
CA GLU A 244 33.56 2.79 -19.70
C GLU A 244 34.06 3.86 -18.70
N SER A 245 33.66 3.71 -17.42
CA SER A 245 34.55 3.49 -16.26
C SER A 245 33.85 3.87 -14.93
N GLY A 246 34.12 3.10 -13.88
CA GLY A 246 33.42 3.15 -12.59
C GLY A 246 33.93 4.19 -11.59
N CYS A 247 33.27 4.21 -10.43
CA CYS A 247 33.74 4.72 -9.13
C CYS A 247 32.69 4.28 -8.11
N GLU A 248 32.93 3.24 -7.31
CA GLU A 248 33.55 3.34 -5.98
C GLU A 248 32.87 4.37 -5.06
N ASP A 249 31.79 3.94 -4.38
CA ASP A 249 31.25 4.67 -3.24
C ASP A 249 32.03 4.33 -1.97
N VAL A 250 32.89 5.27 -1.62
CA VAL A 250 33.64 5.35 -0.36
C VAL A 250 32.68 5.66 0.79
N PHE A 251 32.37 4.67 1.62
CA PHE A 251 31.93 4.91 2.99
C PHE A 251 33.17 5.14 3.87
N GLN A 252 33.42 6.39 4.25
CA GLN A 252 34.28 6.71 5.39
C GLN A 252 33.48 7.37 6.52
N HIS A 253 33.76 6.86 7.71
CA HIS A 253 33.22 7.22 9.02
C HIS A 253 33.15 8.72 9.33
N ARG A 254 32.07 9.11 10.01
CA ARG A 254 32.10 9.62 11.40
C ARG A 254 30.72 9.59 12.03
#